data_AF-A0A7X2MFJ0-F1
#
_entry.id   AF-A0A7X2MFJ0-F1
#
_cell.length_a   1.000
_cell.length_b   1.000
_cell.length_c   1.000
_cell.angle_alpha   90.00
_cell.angle_beta   90.00
_cell.angle_gamma   90.00
#
_symmetry.space_group_name_H-M   'P 1'
#
loop_
_entity.id
_entity.type
_entity.pdbx_description
1 polymer ?
#
loop_
_entity_poly.entity_id
_entity_poly.type
_entity_poly.pdbx_seq_one_letter_code
_entity_poly.pdbx_strand_id
1 'polypeptide(L)'
;AALRKAIIDNTVEYPEFEGSEHHDILSVSLGFFDGALWKMLRQNVVDRSDKIDVWFSSPARHLIQDPATKTVIGVQIERDHVLRNIKANNGVVMATGGFENNPEMLEDYLGASKLVPLGTLYNKGDGIKMATEVGASLWHMNNYESLGMLHGLAFTVPTGKRGKLILGDWKAIYDGSVFLAGDDGTRYYPEDMTNRHGHVYSHGYWKVPQNNHHPHIIFDKKQYEKFADKETSIYPQAQDMIIEANTLEELAKKIGAVPEKLQEQVAEFNFFATEGKDYAFHRNPETMQAFDAEGPYYALSVSQTVLNTQGGPRRNARAEILSNDGTPIPHLYGAGELGGISAGRYQAGENIAECLIFGKIAGLNAARVKEEVFEHTAEEPDAVSSASQTEKKVNLGSDLDVKETYMVGANQYLGRSNAGVGNEVVVRITVDDDKKLKDIEILKQSETGIGAQAIESMPKEMISKNTYEVDSISGASATSRALKEAVKDAMNKI
;
A
#
# COMPACT_ATOMS: atom_id res chain seq x y z
N ALA A 1 -15.20 -3.44 -25.93
CA ALA A 1 -15.56 -2.02 -26.10
C ALA A 1 -16.37 -1.48 -24.91
N ALA A 2 -17.55 -2.03 -24.60
CA ALA A 2 -18.39 -1.54 -23.50
C ALA A 2 -17.72 -1.59 -22.11
N LEU A 3 -17.08 -2.72 -21.74
CA LEU A 3 -16.34 -2.82 -20.47
C LEU A 3 -15.21 -1.80 -20.38
N ARG A 4 -14.42 -1.64 -21.46
CA ARG A 4 -13.35 -0.63 -21.52
C ARG A 4 -13.90 0.78 -21.31
N LYS A 5 -14.99 1.12 -22.00
CA LYS A 5 -15.66 2.42 -21.84
C LYS A 5 -16.14 2.62 -20.40
N ALA A 6 -16.77 1.62 -19.81
CA ALA A 6 -17.23 1.68 -18.42
C ALA A 6 -16.08 1.88 -17.43
N ILE A 7 -14.92 1.24 -17.63
CA ILE A 7 -13.75 1.46 -16.79
C ILE A 7 -13.24 2.90 -16.98
N ILE A 8 -13.10 3.36 -18.23
CA ILE A 8 -12.68 4.74 -18.56
C ILE A 8 -13.56 5.78 -17.88
N ASP A 9 -14.88 5.70 -18.09
CA ASP A 9 -15.85 6.64 -17.53
C ASP A 9 -15.82 6.68 -15.98
N ASN A 10 -15.47 5.55 -15.33
CA ASN A 10 -15.39 5.45 -13.87
C ASN A 10 -14.00 5.79 -13.28
N THR A 11 -13.02 6.13 -14.11
CA THR A 11 -11.68 6.54 -13.63
C THR A 11 -11.44 8.04 -13.68
N VAL A 12 -12.32 8.82 -14.31
CA VAL A 12 -12.21 10.28 -14.30
C VAL A 12 -12.69 10.79 -12.96
N GLU A 13 -11.75 11.04 -12.04
CA GLU A 13 -12.13 11.51 -10.72
C GLU A 13 -12.57 12.97 -10.75
N TYR A 14 -11.96 13.83 -11.58
CA TYR A 14 -12.24 15.26 -11.60
C TYR A 14 -12.77 15.74 -12.96
N PRO A 15 -14.00 15.35 -13.36
CA PRO A 15 -14.59 15.73 -14.65
C PRO A 15 -14.88 17.22 -14.78
N GLU A 16 -14.84 17.98 -13.68
CA GLU A 16 -15.09 19.42 -13.69
C GLU A 16 -13.90 20.27 -14.17
N PHE A 17 -12.69 19.70 -14.29
CA PHE A 17 -11.50 20.46 -14.72
C PHE A 17 -11.25 20.35 -16.22
N GLU A 18 -10.61 21.39 -16.77
CA GLU A 18 -10.16 21.45 -18.16
C GLU A 18 -9.19 20.29 -18.47
N GLY A 19 -9.39 19.63 -19.61
CA GLY A 19 -8.57 18.50 -20.04
C GLY A 19 -8.97 17.17 -19.41
N SER A 20 -10.02 17.11 -18.58
CA SER A 20 -10.52 15.85 -18.01
C SER A 20 -11.07 14.89 -19.07
N GLU A 21 -11.41 15.38 -20.26
CA GLU A 21 -11.75 14.58 -21.44
C GLU A 21 -10.54 13.88 -22.09
N HIS A 22 -9.32 14.30 -21.76
CA HIS A 22 -8.07 13.81 -22.34
C HIS A 22 -7.38 12.78 -21.45
N HIS A 23 -8.07 11.66 -21.20
CA HIS A 23 -7.54 10.53 -20.42
C HIS A 23 -7.66 9.22 -21.21
N ASP A 24 -6.83 8.24 -20.87
CA ASP A 24 -6.96 6.88 -21.36
C ASP A 24 -6.50 5.88 -20.29
N ILE A 25 -6.93 4.63 -20.43
CA ILE A 25 -6.53 3.54 -19.55
C ILE A 25 -5.75 2.49 -20.33
N LEU A 26 -4.60 2.11 -19.77
CA LEU A 26 -3.85 0.93 -20.18
C LEU A 26 -3.91 -0.14 -19.08
N SER A 27 -4.59 -1.24 -19.36
CA SER A 27 -4.65 -2.41 -18.47
C SER A 27 -3.67 -3.49 -18.93
N VAL A 28 -2.78 -3.95 -18.05
CA VAL A 28 -1.89 -5.11 -18.31
C VAL A 28 -2.60 -6.46 -18.14
N SER A 29 -3.66 -6.51 -17.35
CA SER A 29 -4.57 -7.65 -17.20
C SER A 29 -5.99 -7.13 -17.01
N LEU A 30 -6.98 -8.00 -17.21
CA LEU A 30 -8.39 -7.69 -16.88
C LEU A 30 -8.71 -7.99 -15.40
N GLY A 31 -7.73 -8.42 -14.60
CA GLY A 31 -7.88 -8.70 -13.18
C GLY A 31 -7.63 -7.46 -12.32
N PHE A 32 -8.24 -7.43 -11.13
CA PHE A 32 -7.97 -6.41 -10.10
C PHE A 32 -6.98 -6.96 -9.07
N PHE A 33 -5.96 -6.17 -8.73
CA PHE A 33 -4.96 -6.46 -7.69
C PHE A 33 -4.25 -7.83 -7.81
N ASP A 34 -4.03 -8.30 -9.04
CA ASP A 34 -3.43 -9.62 -9.33
C ASP A 34 -1.88 -9.61 -9.43
N GLY A 35 -1.27 -8.43 -9.30
CA GLY A 35 0.18 -8.23 -9.40
C GLY A 35 0.75 -8.39 -10.82
N ALA A 36 -0.08 -8.45 -11.86
CA ALA A 36 0.36 -8.72 -13.24
C ALA A 36 1.44 -7.75 -13.73
N LEU A 37 1.27 -6.44 -13.45
CA LEU A 37 2.26 -5.42 -13.84
C LEU A 37 3.63 -5.71 -13.20
N TRP A 38 3.65 -5.93 -11.89
CA TRP A 38 4.88 -6.20 -11.14
C TRP A 38 5.58 -7.46 -11.66
N LYS A 39 4.84 -8.54 -11.87
CA LYS A 39 5.38 -9.80 -12.40
C LYS A 39 6.04 -9.61 -13.77
N MET A 40 5.39 -8.84 -14.65
CA MET A 40 5.93 -8.55 -15.98
C MET A 40 7.22 -7.73 -15.93
N LEU A 41 7.26 -6.68 -15.10
CA LEU A 41 8.46 -5.86 -14.91
C LEU A 41 9.59 -6.66 -14.28
N ARG A 42 9.29 -7.44 -13.23
CA ARG A 42 10.26 -8.31 -12.57
C ARG A 42 10.83 -9.35 -13.51
N GLN A 43 9.99 -10.01 -14.32
CA GLN A 43 10.47 -11.02 -15.28
C GLN A 43 11.47 -10.40 -16.26
N ASN A 44 11.22 -9.18 -16.73
CA ASN A 44 12.15 -8.44 -17.57
C ASN A 44 13.49 -8.14 -16.87
N VAL A 45 13.50 -7.91 -15.56
CA VAL A 45 14.75 -7.76 -14.79
C VAL A 45 15.48 -9.11 -14.70
N VAL A 46 14.76 -10.19 -14.39
CA VAL A 46 15.31 -11.56 -14.31
C VAL A 46 15.89 -12.02 -15.65
N ASP A 47 15.22 -11.76 -16.76
CA ASP A 47 15.69 -12.10 -18.12
C ASP A 47 16.99 -11.35 -18.50
N ARG A 48 17.36 -10.34 -17.70
CA ARG A 48 18.57 -9.51 -17.84
C ARG A 48 19.46 -9.64 -16.61
N SER A 49 19.40 -10.75 -15.87
CA SER A 49 20.21 -10.96 -14.66
C SER A 49 21.71 -10.94 -14.93
N ASP A 50 22.14 -11.16 -16.18
CA ASP A 50 23.53 -10.98 -16.65
C ASP A 50 23.97 -9.50 -16.72
N LYS A 51 23.02 -8.56 -16.60
CA LYS A 51 23.23 -7.11 -16.74
C LYS A 51 22.68 -6.29 -15.58
N ILE A 52 21.83 -6.88 -14.74
CA ILE A 52 21.18 -6.21 -13.62
C ILE A 52 21.43 -7.01 -12.35
N ASP A 53 22.31 -6.49 -11.51
CA ASP A 53 22.48 -6.96 -10.15
C ASP A 53 21.30 -6.49 -9.30
N VAL A 54 20.69 -7.40 -8.54
CA VAL A 54 19.64 -7.07 -7.57
C VAL A 54 20.09 -7.51 -6.19
N TRP A 55 19.99 -6.58 -5.24
CA TRP A 55 20.33 -6.78 -3.85
C TRP A 55 19.12 -6.55 -2.95
N PHE A 56 18.59 -7.62 -2.37
CA PHE A 56 17.63 -7.57 -1.28
C PHE A 56 18.33 -7.28 0.05
N SER A 57 17.57 -6.89 1.07
CA SER A 57 18.10 -6.61 2.43
C SER A 57 19.32 -5.70 2.43
N SER A 58 19.37 -4.74 1.50
CA SER A 58 20.51 -3.86 1.25
C SER A 58 20.09 -2.39 1.30
N PRO A 59 19.57 -1.89 2.43
CA PRO A 59 19.08 -0.52 2.53
C PRO A 59 20.19 0.49 2.22
N ALA A 60 19.87 1.45 1.35
CA ALA A 60 20.66 2.66 1.17
C ALA A 60 20.55 3.54 2.43
N ARG A 61 21.67 4.09 2.87
CA ARG A 61 21.78 4.91 4.09
C ARG A 61 22.10 6.37 3.78
N HIS A 62 23.07 6.62 2.90
CA HIS A 62 23.53 7.96 2.57
C HIS A 62 23.87 8.07 1.09
N LEU A 63 23.61 9.24 0.50
CA LEU A 63 24.20 9.61 -0.78
C LEU A 63 25.64 10.07 -0.58
N ILE A 64 26.53 9.72 -1.50
CA ILE A 64 27.91 10.20 -1.50
C ILE A 64 27.98 11.34 -2.51
N GLN A 65 28.14 12.56 -2.00
CA GLN A 65 28.20 13.79 -2.80
C GLN A 65 29.59 14.40 -2.76
N ASP A 66 30.11 14.78 -3.91
CA ASP A 66 31.34 15.56 -4.01
C ASP A 66 31.13 16.98 -3.42
N PRO A 67 31.95 17.42 -2.45
CA PRO A 67 31.69 18.66 -1.73
C PRO A 67 31.88 19.92 -2.61
N ALA A 68 32.71 19.87 -3.64
CA ALA A 68 33.04 20.99 -4.51
C ALA A 68 32.03 21.17 -5.65
N THR A 69 31.76 20.09 -6.39
CA THR A 69 30.89 20.07 -7.58
C THR A 69 29.43 19.76 -7.25
N LYS A 70 29.14 19.27 -6.03
CA LYS A 70 27.81 18.78 -5.60
C LYS A 70 27.30 17.57 -6.38
N THR A 71 28.14 16.93 -7.17
CA THR A 71 27.80 15.72 -7.94
C THR A 71 27.57 14.53 -7.01
N VAL A 72 26.49 13.79 -7.21
CA VAL A 72 26.30 12.49 -6.55
C VAL A 72 27.14 11.42 -7.27
N ILE A 73 28.07 10.82 -6.54
CA ILE A 73 29.08 9.89 -7.07
C ILE A 73 28.87 8.46 -6.58
N GLY A 74 27.89 8.23 -5.72
CA GLY A 74 27.63 6.92 -5.16
C GLY A 74 26.60 6.91 -4.04
N VAL A 75 26.46 5.75 -3.43
CA VAL A 75 25.55 5.49 -2.31
C VAL A 75 26.25 4.61 -1.29
N GLN A 76 26.07 4.91 -0.01
CA GLN A 76 26.39 3.98 1.07
C GLN A 76 25.20 3.06 1.31
N ILE A 77 25.43 1.76 1.27
CA ILE A 77 24.45 0.73 1.61
C ILE A 77 24.90 -0.04 2.85
N GLU A 78 23.96 -0.63 3.56
CA GLU A 78 24.23 -1.66 4.56
C GLU A 78 23.81 -3.01 3.99
N ARG A 79 24.73 -3.96 3.85
CA ARG A 79 24.44 -5.32 3.37
C ARG A 79 25.25 -6.33 4.18
N ASP A 80 24.58 -7.39 4.65
CA ASP A 80 25.16 -8.41 5.54
C ASP A 80 25.79 -7.78 6.81
N HIS A 81 25.11 -6.76 7.36
CA HIS A 81 25.59 -5.96 8.51
C HIS A 81 26.92 -5.22 8.27
N VAL A 82 27.31 -5.03 7.01
CA VAL A 82 28.51 -4.29 6.62
C VAL A 82 28.12 -3.05 5.82
N LEU A 83 28.61 -1.89 6.24
CA LEU A 83 28.50 -0.66 5.46
C LEU A 83 29.43 -0.70 4.25
N ARG A 84 28.90 -0.38 3.07
CA ARG A 84 29.62 -0.43 1.80
C ARG A 84 29.32 0.82 0.99
N ASN A 85 30.36 1.41 0.40
CA ASN A 85 30.22 2.53 -0.52
C ASN A 85 30.23 2.00 -1.95
N ILE A 86 29.15 2.25 -2.70
CA ILE A 86 28.98 1.85 -4.09
C ILE A 86 29.19 3.07 -4.97
N LYS A 87 30.24 3.07 -5.81
CA LYS A 87 30.46 4.10 -6.83
C LYS A 87 29.36 4.00 -7.89
N ALA A 88 28.71 5.11 -8.19
CA ALA A 88 27.78 5.24 -9.30
C ALA A 88 28.44 6.10 -10.39
N ASN A 89 28.85 5.48 -11.50
CA ASN A 89 29.63 6.19 -12.54
C ASN A 89 28.85 7.33 -13.21
N ASN A 90 27.55 7.12 -13.47
CA ASN A 90 26.75 8.04 -14.29
C ASN A 90 25.55 8.64 -13.53
N GLY A 91 25.13 8.02 -12.42
CA GLY A 91 24.12 8.59 -11.54
C GLY A 91 23.38 7.58 -10.68
N VAL A 92 22.61 8.13 -9.74
CA VAL A 92 21.77 7.40 -8.79
C VAL A 92 20.30 7.73 -9.08
N VAL A 93 19.48 6.70 -9.24
CA VAL A 93 18.02 6.82 -9.37
C VAL A 93 17.37 6.41 -8.06
N MET A 94 16.66 7.33 -7.41
CA MET A 94 15.88 7.05 -6.20
C MET A 94 14.41 6.76 -6.56
N ALA A 95 13.96 5.54 -6.26
CA ALA A 95 12.59 5.07 -6.45
C ALA A 95 12.12 4.35 -5.17
N THR A 96 12.25 5.03 -4.03
CA THR A 96 12.19 4.44 -2.68
C THR A 96 10.82 4.52 -2.00
N GLY A 97 9.77 4.88 -2.75
CA GLY A 97 8.46 5.14 -2.17
C GLY A 97 8.40 6.40 -1.32
N GLY A 98 7.30 6.54 -0.58
CA GLY A 98 7.01 7.68 0.28
C GLY A 98 7.36 7.47 1.76
N PHE A 99 6.58 8.12 2.63
CA PHE A 99 6.74 8.11 4.09
C PHE A 99 5.47 7.70 4.83
N GLU A 100 4.54 7.04 4.15
CA GLU A 100 3.22 6.67 4.67
C GLU A 100 3.25 5.75 5.91
N ASN A 101 4.39 5.13 6.22
CA ASN A 101 4.59 4.33 7.43
C ASN A 101 5.70 4.89 8.35
N ASN A 102 5.94 6.21 8.31
CA ASN A 102 6.83 6.90 9.25
C ASN A 102 6.02 7.85 10.17
N PRO A 103 5.75 7.47 11.42
CA PRO A 103 4.93 8.27 12.35
C PRO A 103 5.40 9.71 12.53
N GLU A 104 6.71 9.94 12.64
CA GLU A 104 7.29 11.29 12.81
C GLU A 104 6.98 12.17 11.59
N MET A 105 7.20 11.64 10.39
CA MET A 105 6.93 12.39 9.16
C MET A 105 5.42 12.58 8.90
N LEU A 106 4.56 11.65 9.33
CA LEU A 106 3.11 11.84 9.27
C LEU A 106 2.65 13.00 10.16
N GLU A 107 3.19 13.08 11.38
CA GLU A 107 2.90 14.19 12.30
C GLU A 107 3.47 15.52 11.76
N ASP A 108 4.75 15.54 11.39
CA ASP A 108 5.45 16.76 10.97
C ASP A 108 4.89 17.35 9.65
N TYR A 109 4.56 16.50 8.68
CA TYR A 109 4.20 16.96 7.34
C TYR A 109 2.71 16.89 7.03
N LEU A 110 1.99 15.85 7.49
CA LEU A 110 0.56 15.71 7.22
C LEU A 110 -0.30 16.28 8.36
N GLY A 111 0.28 16.54 9.53
CA GLY A 111 -0.47 16.89 10.73
C GLY A 111 -1.36 15.75 11.23
N ALA A 112 -1.03 14.51 10.83
CA ALA A 112 -1.81 13.32 11.15
C ALA A 112 -1.07 12.46 12.17
N SER A 113 -1.64 12.32 13.35
CA SER A 113 -1.11 11.54 14.47
C SER A 113 -1.20 10.02 14.27
N LYS A 114 -2.17 9.56 13.46
CA LYS A 114 -2.44 8.14 13.29
C LYS A 114 -3.15 7.88 11.97
N LEU A 115 -2.44 7.20 11.06
CA LEU A 115 -2.97 6.67 9.81
C LEU A 115 -2.59 5.19 9.69
N VAL A 116 -3.43 4.43 8.98
CA VAL A 116 -3.19 3.02 8.71
C VAL A 116 -2.70 2.84 7.27
N PRO A 117 -1.46 2.35 7.04
CA PRO A 117 -0.96 2.14 5.69
C PRO A 117 -1.72 1.00 5.01
N LEU A 118 -2.16 1.24 3.77
CA LEU A 118 -2.73 0.22 2.89
C LEU A 118 -1.70 -0.40 1.96
N GLY A 119 -0.57 0.26 1.76
CA GLY A 119 0.54 -0.21 0.93
C GLY A 119 1.53 -1.09 1.70
N THR A 120 2.80 -0.91 1.37
CA THR A 120 3.92 -1.57 2.05
C THR A 120 4.18 -0.95 3.42
N LEU A 121 4.65 -1.75 4.38
CA LEU A 121 5.10 -1.25 5.68
C LEU A 121 6.55 -0.75 5.66
N TYR A 122 7.22 -0.82 4.51
CA TYR A 122 8.63 -0.50 4.38
C TYR A 122 8.89 0.95 3.93
N ASN A 123 7.87 1.68 3.47
CA ASN A 123 7.99 3.07 3.07
C ASN A 123 8.05 3.99 4.30
N LYS A 124 9.26 4.43 4.65
CA LYS A 124 9.54 5.21 5.87
C LYS A 124 10.24 6.56 5.57
N GLY A 125 10.26 6.98 4.32
CA GLY A 125 10.86 8.26 3.92
C GLY A 125 12.39 8.25 3.85
N ASP A 126 13.04 7.09 3.76
CA ASP A 126 14.51 6.99 3.71
C ASP A 126 15.10 7.76 2.52
N GLY A 127 14.46 7.70 1.35
CA GLY A 127 14.87 8.50 0.18
C GLY A 127 14.70 10.00 0.37
N ILE A 128 13.73 10.44 1.17
CA ILE A 128 13.52 11.85 1.49
C ILE A 128 14.65 12.36 2.39
N LYS A 129 15.04 11.56 3.39
CA LYS A 129 16.19 11.85 4.26
C LYS A 129 17.47 11.97 3.45
N MET A 130 17.77 10.96 2.63
CA MET A 130 18.94 10.96 1.76
C MET A 130 18.95 12.14 0.77
N ALA A 131 17.81 12.50 0.18
CA ALA A 131 17.72 13.66 -0.71
C ALA A 131 17.98 14.98 0.05
N THR A 132 17.43 15.12 1.25
CA THR A 132 17.60 16.31 2.09
C THR A 132 19.07 16.49 2.50
N GLU A 133 19.78 15.40 2.82
CA GLU A 133 21.22 15.41 3.16
C GLU A 133 22.08 16.09 2.09
N VAL A 134 21.70 15.97 0.81
CA VAL A 134 22.43 16.56 -0.33
C VAL A 134 21.84 17.88 -0.83
N GLY A 135 20.95 18.49 -0.04
CA GLY A 135 20.38 19.82 -0.30
C GLY A 135 19.21 19.85 -1.27
N ALA A 136 18.51 18.72 -1.46
CA ALA A 136 17.31 18.68 -2.30
C ALA A 136 16.18 19.53 -1.72
N SER A 137 15.46 20.22 -2.59
CA SER A 137 14.20 20.87 -2.28
C SER A 137 13.09 19.83 -2.14
N LEU A 138 12.17 20.06 -1.20
CA LEU A 138 10.99 19.23 -1.01
C LEU A 138 9.74 19.91 -1.59
N TRP A 139 8.78 19.11 -2.07
CA TRP A 139 7.46 19.58 -2.48
C TRP A 139 6.35 18.63 -2.02
N HIS A 140 5.12 19.14 -2.00
CA HIS A 140 3.89 18.36 -1.74
C HIS A 140 3.91 17.56 -0.43
N MET A 141 4.69 17.96 0.56
CA MET A 141 4.90 17.20 1.80
C MET A 141 3.62 16.97 2.59
N ASN A 142 2.63 17.86 2.48
CA ASN A 142 1.33 17.73 3.13
C ASN A 142 0.29 16.95 2.32
N ASN A 143 0.67 16.35 1.19
CA ASN A 143 -0.26 15.68 0.29
C ASN A 143 -0.16 14.15 0.40
N TYR A 144 -1.31 13.50 0.51
CA TYR A 144 -1.44 12.04 0.56
C TYR A 144 -2.80 11.60 0.05
N GLU A 145 -2.85 10.38 -0.45
CA GLU A 145 -4.09 9.74 -0.88
C GLU A 145 -4.58 8.75 0.18
N SER A 146 -5.89 8.66 0.33
CA SER A 146 -6.54 7.67 1.19
C SER A 146 -7.40 6.74 0.34
N LEU A 147 -7.80 5.59 0.88
CA LEU A 147 -8.64 4.64 0.14
C LEU A 147 -9.37 3.69 1.08
N GLY A 148 -10.48 3.11 0.63
CA GLY A 148 -11.24 2.12 1.38
C GLY A 148 -12.71 2.52 1.52
N MET A 149 -13.29 2.21 2.68
CA MET A 149 -14.69 2.53 3.00
C MET A 149 -14.86 4.04 3.22
N LEU A 150 -16.04 4.58 2.91
CA LEU A 150 -16.34 6.01 3.07
C LEU A 150 -15.21 6.87 2.47
N HIS A 151 -14.77 7.92 3.17
CA HIS A 151 -13.69 8.82 2.72
C HIS A 151 -12.26 8.28 2.93
N GLY A 152 -12.07 6.95 2.93
CA GLY A 152 -10.75 6.33 3.11
C GLY A 152 -10.54 5.76 4.51
N LEU A 153 -11.38 4.80 4.86
CA LEU A 153 -11.33 4.08 6.13
C LEU A 153 -11.08 2.59 5.92
N ALA A 154 -10.41 1.98 6.88
CA ALA A 154 -10.33 0.54 7.06
C ALA A 154 -10.75 0.18 8.49
N PHE A 155 -11.07 -1.09 8.73
CA PHE A 155 -11.20 -1.57 10.12
C PHE A 155 -9.90 -1.34 10.88
N THR A 156 -10.03 -1.01 12.16
CA THR A 156 -8.87 -0.78 13.03
C THR A 156 -8.00 -2.03 13.11
N VAL A 157 -6.70 -1.84 12.97
CA VAL A 157 -5.68 -2.88 13.11
C VAL A 157 -4.69 -2.50 14.22
N PRO A 158 -3.99 -3.47 14.84
CA PRO A 158 -2.92 -3.15 15.80
C PRO A 158 -1.83 -2.27 15.17
N THR A 159 -1.17 -1.44 15.99
CA THR A 159 -0.06 -0.59 15.56
C THR A 159 1.01 -1.38 14.81
N GLY A 160 1.50 -0.83 13.69
CA GLY A 160 2.49 -1.48 12.84
C GLY A 160 1.93 -2.60 11.95
N LYS A 161 0.61 -2.80 11.91
CA LYS A 161 -0.05 -3.67 10.94
C LYS A 161 -0.63 -2.86 9.79
N ARG A 162 -0.67 -3.49 8.62
CA ARG A 162 -1.27 -2.97 7.40
C ARG A 162 -2.79 -3.06 7.48
N GLY A 163 -3.49 -2.03 7.02
CA GLY A 163 -4.95 -2.03 6.87
C GLY A 163 -5.40 -2.92 5.72
N LYS A 164 -6.65 -3.38 5.79
CA LYS A 164 -7.26 -4.11 4.67
C LYS A 164 -7.98 -3.14 3.76
N LEU A 165 -7.62 -3.18 2.49
CA LEU A 165 -8.34 -2.46 1.45
C LEU A 165 -9.68 -3.14 1.19
N ILE A 166 -10.77 -2.42 1.46
CA ILE A 166 -12.13 -2.86 1.17
C ILE A 166 -12.66 -1.91 0.10
N LEU A 167 -12.88 -2.47 -1.08
CA LEU A 167 -13.43 -1.75 -2.24
C LEU A 167 -14.75 -2.40 -2.61
N GLY A 168 -15.73 -1.56 -2.90
CA GLY A 168 -17.09 -1.99 -3.20
C GLY A 168 -18.09 -1.09 -2.50
N ASP A 169 -19.24 -0.91 -3.14
CA ASP A 169 -20.35 -0.18 -2.55
C ASP A 169 -21.02 -1.04 -1.48
N TRP A 170 -20.68 -0.78 -0.21
CA TRP A 170 -21.31 -1.45 0.92
C TRP A 170 -22.40 -0.59 1.51
N LYS A 171 -23.56 -0.59 0.86
CA LYS A 171 -24.71 0.26 1.21
C LYS A 171 -25.07 0.25 2.71
N ALA A 172 -24.84 -0.85 3.43
CA ALA A 172 -25.06 -0.94 4.87
C ALA A 172 -24.21 0.02 5.74
N ILE A 173 -23.14 0.63 5.22
CA ILE A 173 -22.34 1.58 6.00
C ILE A 173 -22.87 3.03 5.94
N TYR A 174 -23.86 3.30 5.07
CA TYR A 174 -24.42 4.65 4.89
C TYR A 174 -25.93 4.70 4.60
N ASP A 175 -26.64 3.56 4.53
CA ASP A 175 -28.10 3.51 4.39
C ASP A 175 -28.74 2.91 5.64
N GLY A 176 -29.52 3.73 6.35
CA GLY A 176 -30.30 3.37 7.54
C GLY A 176 -29.89 4.13 8.79
N SER A 177 -30.08 3.48 9.94
CA SER A 177 -29.72 3.92 11.29
C SER A 177 -28.22 3.71 11.53
N VAL A 178 -27.41 4.44 10.76
CA VAL A 178 -25.95 4.34 10.76
C VAL A 178 -25.31 5.70 10.54
N PHE A 179 -24.24 5.99 11.28
CA PHE A 179 -23.40 7.17 11.04
C PHE A 179 -21.94 6.96 11.45
N LEU A 180 -21.05 7.80 10.94
CA LEU A 180 -19.63 7.82 11.31
C LEU A 180 -19.38 8.84 12.41
N ALA A 181 -18.92 8.37 13.57
CA ALA A 181 -18.59 9.18 14.73
C ALA A 181 -17.08 9.42 14.85
N GLY A 182 -16.71 10.64 15.24
CA GLY A 182 -15.35 11.00 15.62
C GLY A 182 -15.02 10.58 17.05
N ASP A 183 -13.90 11.08 17.56
CA ASP A 183 -13.37 10.67 18.87
C ASP A 183 -14.33 11.00 20.03
N ASP A 184 -15.09 12.09 19.93
CA ASP A 184 -16.01 12.52 20.98
C ASP A 184 -17.42 11.91 20.88
N GLY A 185 -17.69 11.10 19.85
CA GLY A 185 -19.00 10.47 19.60
C GLY A 185 -19.93 11.27 18.67
N THR A 186 -19.50 12.44 18.19
CA THR A 186 -20.29 13.28 17.25
C THR A 186 -20.00 12.92 15.79
N ARG A 187 -20.98 13.16 14.91
CA ARG A 187 -20.85 13.01 13.46
C ARG A 187 -19.95 14.10 12.89
N TYR A 188 -19.21 13.77 11.84
CA TYR A 188 -18.33 14.74 11.15
C TYR A 188 -18.34 14.62 9.62
N TYR A 189 -19.16 13.71 9.07
CA TYR A 189 -19.10 13.32 7.67
C TYR A 189 -20.49 12.89 7.15
N PRO A 190 -20.92 13.33 5.96
CA PRO A 190 -22.10 12.77 5.28
C PRO A 190 -21.77 11.39 4.70
N GLU A 191 -22.31 10.33 5.31
CA GLU A 191 -21.89 8.95 5.04
C GLU A 191 -22.18 8.46 3.61
N ASP A 192 -23.16 9.06 2.93
CA ASP A 192 -23.55 8.76 1.55
C ASP A 192 -22.72 9.52 0.49
N MET A 193 -21.80 10.39 0.92
CA MET A 193 -21.03 11.22 0.02
C MET A 193 -19.97 10.42 -0.74
N THR A 194 -19.85 10.71 -2.02
CA THR A 194 -18.76 10.20 -2.87
C THR A 194 -17.44 10.90 -2.54
N ASN A 195 -16.35 10.14 -2.58
CA ASN A 195 -14.99 10.63 -2.39
C ASN A 195 -14.09 10.29 -3.59
N ARG A 196 -12.92 10.92 -3.65
CA ARG A 196 -11.91 10.77 -4.73
C ARG A 196 -10.57 10.43 -4.11
N HIS A 197 -10.27 9.14 -3.96
CA HIS A 197 -9.14 8.65 -3.14
C HIS A 197 -9.12 9.29 -1.74
N GLY A 198 -10.27 9.24 -1.08
CA GLY A 198 -10.51 9.82 0.24
C GLY A 198 -10.61 11.34 0.28
N HIS A 199 -10.42 12.03 -0.85
CA HIS A 199 -10.69 13.44 -0.93
C HIS A 199 -12.19 13.71 -0.96
N VAL A 200 -12.62 14.64 -0.12
CA VAL A 200 -13.99 15.12 -0.01
C VAL A 200 -14.07 16.56 -0.47
N TYR A 201 -15.20 16.94 -1.07
CA TYR A 201 -15.41 18.31 -1.48
C TYR A 201 -15.59 19.24 -0.27
N SER A 202 -14.89 20.36 -0.27
CA SER A 202 -14.95 21.39 0.75
C SER A 202 -14.78 22.76 0.11
N HIS A 203 -15.90 23.45 -0.15
CA HIS A 203 -15.96 24.84 -0.63
C HIS A 203 -15.04 25.16 -1.84
N GLY A 204 -15.03 24.28 -2.83
CA GLY A 204 -14.23 24.47 -4.07
C GLY A 204 -12.87 23.76 -4.06
N TYR A 205 -12.53 23.09 -2.96
CA TYR A 205 -11.32 22.30 -2.84
C TYR A 205 -11.64 20.85 -2.48
N TRP A 206 -10.83 19.90 -2.97
CA TRP A 206 -10.92 18.49 -2.60
C TRP A 206 -9.80 18.22 -1.60
N LYS A 207 -10.11 17.67 -0.44
CA LYS A 207 -9.11 17.37 0.60
C LYS A 207 -9.44 16.09 1.32
N VAL A 208 -8.43 15.37 1.80
CA VAL A 208 -8.65 14.31 2.77
C VAL A 208 -9.11 14.95 4.10
N PRO A 209 -10.21 14.50 4.73
CA PRO A 209 -10.62 14.99 6.04
C PRO A 209 -9.53 14.78 7.09
N GLN A 210 -9.50 15.67 8.09
CA GLN A 210 -8.56 15.52 9.20
C GLN A 210 -8.83 14.23 9.97
N ASN A 211 -7.76 13.54 10.36
CA ASN A 211 -7.86 12.23 10.99
C ASN A 211 -8.37 12.30 12.43
N ASN A 212 -9.21 11.34 12.78
CA ASN A 212 -9.62 11.04 14.15
C ASN A 212 -8.74 9.88 14.68
N HIS A 213 -8.51 9.80 16.00
CA HIS A 213 -7.67 8.75 16.60
C HIS A 213 -8.39 7.40 16.71
N HIS A 214 -9.69 7.44 17.00
CA HIS A 214 -10.56 6.30 17.25
C HIS A 214 -11.98 6.54 16.72
N PRO A 215 -12.15 6.76 15.40
CA PRO A 215 -13.47 6.87 14.80
C PRO A 215 -14.22 5.53 14.83
N HIS A 216 -15.55 5.61 14.92
CA HIS A 216 -16.42 4.43 14.97
C HIS A 216 -17.63 4.61 14.06
N ILE A 217 -18.03 3.55 13.36
CA ILE A 217 -19.34 3.50 12.70
C ILE A 217 -20.36 3.08 13.77
N ILE A 218 -21.34 3.93 14.06
CA ILE A 218 -22.37 3.73 15.09
C ILE A 218 -23.67 3.33 14.43
N PHE A 219 -24.34 2.30 14.96
CA PHE A 219 -25.59 1.78 14.38
C PHE A 219 -26.47 1.02 15.40
N ASP A 220 -27.73 0.75 15.05
CA ASP A 220 -28.66 -0.02 15.89
C ASP A 220 -28.87 -1.46 15.40
N LYS A 221 -29.81 -2.18 16.02
CA LYS A 221 -30.11 -3.58 15.70
C LYS A 221 -30.63 -3.79 14.28
N LYS A 222 -31.50 -2.93 13.76
CA LYS A 222 -32.01 -3.03 12.39
C LYS A 222 -30.86 -2.94 11.39
N GLN A 223 -29.91 -2.07 11.68
CA GLN A 223 -28.72 -1.93 10.84
C GLN A 223 -27.76 -3.12 11.01
N TYR A 224 -27.57 -3.63 12.23
CA TYR A 224 -26.78 -4.84 12.48
C TYR A 224 -27.25 -6.00 11.58
N GLU A 225 -28.56 -6.18 11.42
CA GLU A 225 -29.13 -7.20 10.53
C GLU A 225 -28.74 -6.99 9.06
N LYS A 226 -28.64 -5.73 8.58
CA LYS A 226 -28.10 -5.41 7.25
C LYS A 226 -26.60 -5.73 7.13
N PHE A 227 -25.81 -5.47 8.18
CA PHE A 227 -24.39 -5.86 8.21
C PHE A 227 -24.21 -7.38 8.19
N ALA A 228 -25.13 -8.10 8.84
CA ALA A 228 -25.13 -9.55 9.00
C ALA A 228 -25.61 -10.33 7.77
N ASP A 229 -26.30 -9.67 6.85
CA ASP A 229 -26.83 -10.27 5.65
C ASP A 229 -25.70 -10.78 4.75
N LYS A 230 -25.62 -12.10 4.57
CA LYS A 230 -24.57 -12.75 3.77
C LYS A 230 -24.71 -12.49 2.28
N GLU A 231 -25.88 -12.07 1.80
CA GLU A 231 -26.08 -11.76 0.37
C GLU A 231 -25.51 -10.39 0.01
N THR A 232 -25.57 -9.43 0.94
CA THR A 232 -25.15 -8.04 0.73
C THR A 232 -23.84 -7.67 1.43
N SER A 233 -23.38 -8.50 2.38
CA SER A 233 -22.12 -8.28 3.08
C SER A 233 -20.92 -8.53 2.17
N ILE A 234 -20.13 -7.49 1.95
CA ILE A 234 -18.83 -7.59 1.29
C ILE A 234 -17.71 -8.01 2.25
N TYR A 235 -18.01 -8.06 3.56
CA TYR A 235 -17.04 -8.37 4.61
C TYR A 235 -17.68 -9.09 5.82
N PRO A 236 -17.96 -10.40 5.72
CA PRO A 236 -18.65 -11.13 6.78
C PRO A 236 -17.91 -11.12 8.13
N GLN A 237 -16.57 -11.05 8.12
CA GLN A 237 -15.75 -11.02 9.34
C GLN A 237 -15.87 -9.71 10.13
N ALA A 238 -16.61 -8.71 9.62
CA ALA A 238 -16.86 -7.47 10.36
C ALA A 238 -17.65 -7.75 11.65
N GLN A 239 -18.47 -8.81 11.66
CA GLN A 239 -19.28 -9.19 12.82
C GLN A 239 -18.44 -9.49 14.05
N ASP A 240 -17.25 -10.07 13.86
CA ASP A 240 -16.32 -10.41 14.94
C ASP A 240 -15.69 -9.17 15.60
N MET A 241 -15.86 -7.99 14.98
CA MET A 241 -15.28 -6.71 15.41
C MET A 241 -16.32 -5.78 16.04
N ILE A 242 -17.59 -6.20 16.10
CA ILE A 242 -18.69 -5.37 16.59
C ILE A 242 -18.64 -5.25 18.11
N ILE A 243 -18.75 -4.01 18.59
CA ILE A 243 -18.92 -3.68 19.99
C ILE A 243 -20.41 -3.46 20.24
N GLU A 244 -21.03 -4.28 21.09
CA GLU A 244 -22.44 -4.18 21.46
C GLU A 244 -22.62 -3.54 22.85
N ALA A 245 -23.66 -2.73 23.03
CA ALA A 245 -24.10 -2.23 24.33
C ALA A 245 -25.62 -2.05 24.38
N ASN A 246 -26.23 -2.15 25.57
CA ASN A 246 -27.68 -2.00 25.70
C ASN A 246 -28.11 -0.53 25.68
N THR A 247 -27.22 0.39 26.04
CA THR A 247 -27.48 1.83 26.06
C THR A 247 -26.37 2.61 25.35
N LEU A 248 -26.69 3.81 24.87
CA LEU A 248 -25.70 4.72 24.29
C LEU A 248 -24.63 5.14 25.29
N GLU A 249 -24.98 5.29 26.57
CA GLU A 249 -24.02 5.62 27.63
C GLU A 249 -22.97 4.51 27.79
N GLU A 250 -23.42 3.25 27.82
CA GLU A 250 -22.52 2.10 27.85
C GLU A 250 -21.68 2.00 26.58
N LEU A 251 -22.27 2.25 25.40
CA LEU A 251 -21.54 2.22 24.13
C LEU A 251 -20.43 3.27 24.12
N ALA A 252 -20.74 4.52 24.49
CA ALA A 252 -19.79 5.62 24.50
C ALA A 252 -18.58 5.30 25.39
N LYS A 253 -18.83 4.76 26.59
CA LYS A 253 -17.77 4.32 27.52
C LYS A 253 -16.89 3.22 26.91
N LYS A 254 -17.47 2.25 26.19
CA LYS A 254 -16.71 1.17 25.55
C LYS A 254 -15.81 1.65 24.40
N ILE A 255 -16.24 2.67 23.66
CA ILE A 255 -15.50 3.20 22.50
C ILE A 255 -14.62 4.41 22.82
N GLY A 256 -14.64 4.89 24.07
CA GLY A 256 -13.89 6.08 24.50
C GLY A 256 -14.49 7.41 24.04
N ALA A 257 -15.78 7.45 23.70
CA ALA A 257 -16.51 8.66 23.35
C ALA A 257 -17.10 9.36 24.58
N VAL A 258 -17.64 10.56 24.40
CA VAL A 258 -18.34 11.31 25.46
C VAL A 258 -19.80 10.88 25.49
N PRO A 259 -20.32 10.29 26.60
CA PRO A 259 -21.66 9.74 26.66
C PRO A 259 -22.77 10.73 26.27
N GLU A 260 -22.71 11.95 26.80
CA GLU A 260 -23.70 12.98 26.57
C GLU A 260 -23.73 13.40 25.10
N LYS A 261 -22.56 13.56 24.48
CA LYS A 261 -22.44 13.93 23.07
C LYS A 261 -22.97 12.85 22.13
N LEU A 262 -22.69 11.57 22.43
CA LEU A 262 -23.20 10.47 21.61
C LEU A 262 -24.74 10.38 21.69
N GLN A 263 -25.31 10.60 22.88
CA GLN A 263 -26.76 10.65 23.08
C GLN A 263 -27.39 11.81 22.31
N GLU A 264 -26.82 13.01 22.43
CA GLU A 264 -27.25 14.21 21.68
C GLU A 264 -27.17 13.96 20.17
N GLN A 265 -26.08 13.35 19.70
CA GLN A 265 -25.87 13.09 18.28
C GLN A 265 -26.90 12.11 17.70
N VAL A 266 -27.26 11.05 18.44
CA VAL A 266 -28.30 10.09 18.01
C VAL A 266 -29.67 10.76 18.01
N ALA A 267 -29.98 11.59 19.02
CA ALA A 267 -31.22 12.34 19.07
C ALA A 267 -31.35 13.31 17.89
N GLU A 268 -30.27 14.03 17.56
CA GLU A 268 -30.20 14.91 16.39
C GLU A 268 -30.37 14.14 15.07
N PHE A 269 -29.67 13.02 14.90
CA PHE A 269 -29.80 12.18 13.71
C PHE A 269 -31.23 11.67 13.51
N ASN A 270 -31.88 11.23 14.60
CA ASN A 270 -33.27 10.77 14.59
C ASN A 270 -34.24 11.90 14.21
N PHE A 271 -34.00 13.12 14.71
CA PHE A 271 -34.78 14.29 14.34
C PHE A 271 -34.63 14.59 12.84
N PHE A 272 -33.40 14.59 12.31
CA PHE A 272 -33.15 14.82 10.88
C PHE A 272 -33.77 13.76 9.97
N ALA A 273 -33.68 12.49 10.35
CA ALA A 273 -34.33 11.39 9.63
C ALA A 273 -35.86 11.55 9.62
N THR A 274 -36.46 12.03 10.73
CA THR A 274 -37.90 12.24 10.84
C THR A 274 -38.38 13.44 10.02
N GLU A 275 -37.64 14.55 10.05
CA GLU A 275 -37.95 15.76 9.29
C GLU A 275 -37.66 15.62 7.79
N GLY A 276 -36.93 14.57 7.39
CA GLY A 276 -36.53 14.35 6.00
C GLY A 276 -35.47 15.34 5.53
N LYS A 277 -34.58 15.80 6.42
CA LYS A 277 -33.48 16.71 6.08
C LYS A 277 -32.33 16.63 7.08
N ASP A 278 -31.12 16.34 6.60
CA ASP A 278 -29.89 16.52 7.38
C ASP A 278 -29.44 17.98 7.36
N TYR A 279 -29.63 18.66 8.50
CA TYR A 279 -29.25 20.06 8.65
C TYR A 279 -27.75 20.26 8.92
N ALA A 280 -27.04 19.22 9.36
CA ALA A 280 -25.62 19.30 9.73
C ALA A 280 -24.70 19.01 8.54
N PHE A 281 -24.99 17.92 7.80
CA PHE A 281 -24.09 17.44 6.74
C PHE A 281 -24.73 17.30 5.37
N HIS A 282 -26.03 17.56 5.25
CA HIS A 282 -26.77 17.47 3.99
C HIS A 282 -26.73 16.08 3.32
N ARG A 283 -26.57 15.00 4.12
CA ARG A 283 -26.80 13.62 3.69
C ARG A 283 -28.19 13.48 3.07
N ASN A 284 -28.32 12.66 2.04
CA ASN A 284 -29.61 12.37 1.40
C ASN A 284 -30.56 11.74 2.43
N PRO A 285 -31.70 12.38 2.76
CA PRO A 285 -32.65 11.88 3.76
C PRO A 285 -33.24 10.52 3.40
N GLU A 286 -33.29 10.13 2.11
CA GLU A 286 -33.75 8.80 1.69
C GLU A 286 -32.84 7.67 2.20
N THR A 287 -31.59 7.99 2.54
CA THR A 287 -30.63 7.04 3.11
C THR A 287 -30.65 7.02 4.63
N MET A 288 -31.50 7.81 5.29
CA MET A 288 -31.52 7.97 6.75
C MET A 288 -32.72 7.29 7.37
N GLN A 289 -32.51 6.53 8.44
CA GLN A 289 -33.58 5.95 9.25
C GLN A 289 -33.28 6.18 10.72
N ALA A 290 -34.28 6.58 11.50
CA ALA A 290 -34.10 6.81 12.93
C ALA A 290 -33.67 5.52 13.65
N PHE A 291 -32.74 5.67 14.59
CA PHE A 291 -32.30 4.65 15.53
C PHE A 291 -33.46 4.21 16.44
N ASP A 292 -33.51 2.93 16.76
CA ASP A 292 -34.43 2.39 17.77
C ASP A 292 -34.13 2.97 19.16
N ALA A 293 -35.18 3.36 19.89
CA ALA A 293 -35.06 4.00 21.20
C ALA A 293 -34.54 3.05 22.31
N GLU A 294 -34.81 1.75 22.19
CA GLU A 294 -34.55 0.75 23.23
C GLU A 294 -33.21 0.01 23.06
N GLY A 295 -32.44 0.32 22.01
CA GLY A 295 -31.23 -0.43 21.66
C GLY A 295 -31.54 -1.90 21.30
N PRO A 296 -30.54 -2.80 21.34
CA PRO A 296 -29.13 -2.52 21.59
C PRO A 296 -28.50 -1.64 20.50
N TYR A 297 -27.37 -1.01 20.86
CA TYR A 297 -26.57 -0.16 20.00
C TYR A 297 -25.20 -0.78 19.76
N TYR A 298 -24.63 -0.51 18.60
CA TYR A 298 -23.43 -1.15 18.10
C TYR A 298 -22.43 -0.13 17.59
N ALA A 299 -21.14 -0.49 17.67
CA ALA A 299 -20.06 0.25 17.06
C ALA A 299 -19.08 -0.68 16.32
N LEU A 300 -18.56 -0.21 15.19
CA LEU A 300 -17.44 -0.82 14.47
C LEU A 300 -16.24 0.13 14.48
N SER A 301 -15.11 -0.33 15.02
CA SER A 301 -13.89 0.48 15.07
C SER A 301 -13.23 0.57 13.70
N VAL A 302 -12.99 1.80 13.25
CA VAL A 302 -12.34 2.10 11.98
C VAL A 302 -11.16 3.04 12.20
N SER A 303 -10.29 3.13 11.20
CA SER A 303 -9.13 4.02 11.20
C SER A 303 -8.97 4.61 9.81
N GLN A 304 -8.58 5.88 9.76
CA GLN A 304 -8.28 6.52 8.48
C GLN A 304 -7.02 5.91 7.88
N THR A 305 -7.06 5.70 6.57
CA THR A 305 -5.99 5.04 5.84
C THR A 305 -5.07 6.03 5.16
N VAL A 306 -3.85 5.59 4.87
CA VAL A 306 -2.95 6.22 3.92
C VAL A 306 -2.61 5.18 2.85
N LEU A 307 -2.93 5.51 1.60
CA LEU A 307 -2.60 4.68 0.44
C LEU A 307 -1.16 4.93 0.00
N ASN A 308 -0.82 6.20 -0.15
CA ASN A 308 0.48 6.72 -0.54
C ASN A 308 0.62 8.17 -0.09
N THR A 309 1.85 8.68 -0.05
CA THR A 309 2.19 10.08 0.19
C THR A 309 2.78 10.68 -1.08
N GLN A 310 2.42 11.91 -1.44
CA GLN A 310 2.90 12.55 -2.67
C GLN A 310 4.14 13.43 -2.40
N GLY A 311 4.49 13.62 -1.13
CA GLY A 311 5.60 14.45 -0.70
C GLY A 311 6.98 13.83 -0.93
N GLY A 312 7.96 14.67 -1.27
CA GLY A 312 9.36 14.25 -1.36
C GLY A 312 10.24 15.24 -2.14
N PRO A 313 11.43 14.82 -2.59
CA PRO A 313 12.32 15.67 -3.36
C PRO A 313 11.68 16.10 -4.69
N ARG A 314 11.75 17.40 -4.96
CA ARG A 314 11.26 17.98 -6.21
C ARG A 314 12.10 17.51 -7.38
N ARG A 315 11.45 17.18 -8.50
CA ARG A 315 12.11 16.81 -9.76
C ARG A 315 11.61 17.62 -10.94
N ASN A 316 12.46 17.77 -11.96
CA ASN A 316 12.06 18.35 -13.24
C ASN A 316 11.59 17.28 -14.25
N ALA A 317 11.19 17.69 -15.45
CA ALA A 317 10.73 16.80 -16.51
C ALA A 317 11.79 15.80 -17.04
N ARG A 318 13.06 15.99 -16.67
CA ARG A 318 14.15 15.03 -16.92
C ARG A 318 14.39 14.08 -15.75
N ALA A 319 13.49 14.06 -14.77
CA ALA A 319 13.61 13.30 -13.53
C ALA A 319 14.82 13.69 -12.66
N GLU A 320 15.47 14.84 -12.93
CA GLU A 320 16.59 15.32 -12.11
C GLU A 320 16.03 15.93 -10.82
N ILE A 321 16.59 15.55 -9.68
CA ILE A 321 16.21 16.14 -8.39
C ILE A 321 16.81 17.53 -8.27
N LEU A 322 16.01 18.47 -7.77
CA LEU A 322 16.36 19.89 -7.68
C LEU A 322 16.82 20.25 -6.27
N SER A 323 17.88 21.03 -6.16
CA SER A 323 18.33 21.64 -4.92
C SER A 323 17.40 22.78 -4.46
N ASN A 324 17.66 23.34 -3.29
CA ASN A 324 16.89 24.46 -2.73
C ASN A 324 16.91 25.76 -3.56
N ASP A 325 17.89 25.95 -4.45
CA ASP A 325 17.92 27.10 -5.38
C ASP A 325 17.25 26.79 -6.73
N GLY A 326 16.70 25.58 -6.89
CA GLY A 326 16.03 25.13 -8.11
C GLY A 326 16.95 24.57 -9.19
N THR A 327 18.27 24.47 -8.93
CA THR A 327 19.21 23.84 -9.85
C THR A 327 19.20 22.31 -9.74
N PRO A 328 19.37 21.56 -10.84
CA PRO A 328 19.54 20.11 -10.76
C PRO A 328 20.76 19.72 -9.92
N ILE A 329 20.57 18.81 -8.96
CA ILE A 329 21.69 18.14 -8.27
C ILE A 329 22.33 17.18 -9.27
N PRO A 330 23.61 17.37 -9.65
CA PRO A 330 24.20 16.56 -10.71
C PRO A 330 24.19 15.07 -10.34
N HIS A 331 23.80 14.25 -11.31
CA HIS A 331 23.77 12.78 -11.21
C HIS A 331 22.74 12.19 -10.23
N LEU A 332 21.79 13.00 -9.74
CA LEU A 332 20.72 12.53 -8.87
C LEU A 332 19.35 12.61 -9.56
N TYR A 333 18.65 11.48 -9.60
CA TYR A 333 17.36 11.34 -10.26
C TYR A 333 16.32 10.73 -9.33
N GLY A 334 15.04 11.06 -9.53
CA GLY A 334 13.93 10.58 -8.73
C GLY A 334 12.75 10.09 -9.57
N ALA A 335 12.03 9.09 -9.10
CA ALA A 335 10.86 8.55 -9.78
C ALA A 335 9.78 8.02 -8.81
N GLY A 336 8.54 7.99 -9.30
CA GLY A 336 7.37 7.50 -8.56
C GLY A 336 7.00 8.40 -7.39
N GLU A 337 6.45 7.76 -6.36
CA GLU A 337 5.90 8.39 -5.15
C GLU A 337 6.89 9.28 -4.38
N LEU A 338 8.21 9.09 -4.57
CA LEU A 338 9.25 9.94 -3.96
C LEU A 338 9.20 11.36 -4.55
N GLY A 339 8.30 12.20 -4.03
CA GLY A 339 7.97 13.51 -4.57
C GLY A 339 7.10 13.42 -5.82
N GLY A 340 5.90 12.84 -5.70
CA GLY A 340 4.92 12.72 -6.77
C GLY A 340 4.42 14.05 -7.32
N ILE A 341 3.97 14.05 -8.57
CA ILE A 341 3.46 15.24 -9.27
C ILE A 341 2.06 15.67 -8.83
N SER A 342 1.28 14.76 -8.22
CA SER A 342 -0.09 15.04 -7.82
C SER A 342 -0.10 16.04 -6.64
N ALA A 343 -0.80 17.16 -6.81
CA ALA A 343 -0.88 18.25 -5.84
C ALA A 343 -2.31 18.40 -5.27
N GLY A 344 -2.72 17.44 -4.44
CA GLY A 344 -4.02 17.40 -3.76
C GLY A 344 -5.20 16.95 -4.60
N ARG A 345 -4.95 16.45 -5.82
CA ARG A 345 -5.97 15.94 -6.75
C ARG A 345 -5.39 14.79 -7.58
N TYR A 346 -5.27 13.63 -6.95
CA TYR A 346 -4.79 12.43 -7.63
C TYR A 346 -5.80 11.89 -8.63
N GLN A 347 -5.36 11.60 -9.85
CA GLN A 347 -6.19 10.93 -10.83
C GLN A 347 -5.96 9.41 -10.81
N ALA A 348 -7.03 8.60 -10.78
CA ALA A 348 -6.93 7.15 -10.78
C ALA A 348 -5.93 6.61 -11.82
N GLY A 349 -4.90 5.91 -11.33
CA GLY A 349 -3.85 5.28 -12.14
C GLY A 349 -2.59 6.13 -12.34
N GLU A 350 -2.60 7.41 -11.94
CA GLU A 350 -1.51 8.36 -12.14
C GLU A 350 -0.19 7.89 -11.48
N ASN A 351 -0.21 7.41 -10.24
CA ASN A 351 1.01 7.01 -9.52
C ASN A 351 1.75 5.86 -10.24
N ILE A 352 0.99 4.92 -10.81
CA ILE A 352 1.60 3.81 -11.57
C ILE A 352 2.14 4.31 -12.90
N ALA A 353 1.40 5.19 -13.59
CA ALA A 353 1.89 5.81 -14.82
C ALA A 353 3.18 6.61 -14.55
N GLU A 354 3.22 7.35 -13.45
CA GLU A 354 4.37 8.13 -13.00
C GLU A 354 5.58 7.24 -12.71
N CYS A 355 5.40 6.12 -11.97
CA CYS A 355 6.45 5.13 -11.74
C CYS A 355 7.07 4.63 -13.05
N LEU A 356 6.24 4.32 -14.06
CA LEU A 356 6.72 3.81 -15.35
C LEU A 356 7.41 4.89 -16.19
N ILE A 357 6.80 6.07 -16.28
CA ILE A 357 7.28 7.18 -17.11
C ILE A 357 8.56 7.77 -16.53
N PHE A 358 8.54 8.21 -15.27
CA PHE A 358 9.72 8.79 -14.63
C PHE A 358 10.77 7.74 -14.32
N GLY A 359 10.41 6.50 -14.01
CA GLY A 359 11.39 5.41 -13.87
C GLY A 359 12.20 5.21 -15.15
N LYS A 360 11.53 5.22 -16.31
CA LYS A 360 12.21 5.15 -17.61
C LYS A 360 13.06 6.39 -17.90
N ILE A 361 12.53 7.60 -17.67
CA ILE A 361 13.26 8.86 -17.91
C ILE A 361 14.51 8.93 -17.03
N ALA A 362 14.37 8.64 -15.73
CA ALA A 362 15.46 8.63 -14.77
C ALA A 362 16.53 7.60 -15.16
N GLY A 363 16.13 6.36 -15.46
CA GLY A 363 17.04 5.31 -15.90
C GLY A 363 17.80 5.68 -17.18
N LEU A 364 17.12 6.26 -18.19
CA LEU A 364 17.76 6.70 -19.42
C LEU A 364 18.77 7.84 -19.18
N ASN A 365 18.44 8.79 -18.31
CA ASN A 365 19.34 9.90 -18.01
C ASN A 365 20.54 9.48 -17.16
N ALA A 366 20.33 8.59 -16.19
CA ALA A 366 21.38 7.98 -15.38
C ALA A 366 22.27 7.02 -16.17
N ALA A 367 21.79 6.44 -17.29
CA ALA A 367 22.61 5.58 -18.15
C ALA A 367 23.50 6.34 -19.13
N ARG A 368 23.24 7.63 -19.39
CA ARG A 368 24.08 8.44 -20.29
C ARG A 368 25.48 8.57 -19.71
N VAL A 369 26.49 8.24 -20.50
CA VAL A 369 27.91 8.43 -20.13
C VAL A 369 28.13 9.91 -19.82
N LYS A 370 28.74 10.17 -18.67
CA LYS A 370 29.11 11.50 -18.20
C LYS A 370 30.62 11.61 -18.26
N GLU A 371 31.14 12.78 -18.63
CA GLU A 371 32.57 13.03 -18.47
C GLU A 371 32.93 12.91 -16.99
N GLU A 372 34.00 12.19 -16.67
CA GLU A 372 34.49 12.14 -15.29
C GLU A 372 34.93 13.55 -14.92
N VAL A 373 34.20 14.17 -13.99
CA VAL A 373 34.51 15.53 -13.49
C VAL A 373 35.69 15.51 -12.50
N PHE A 374 36.42 14.39 -12.40
CA PHE A 374 37.53 14.21 -11.46
C PHE A 374 38.87 14.46 -12.14
N GLU A 375 39.54 15.54 -11.76
CA GLU A 375 41.00 15.50 -11.61
C GLU A 375 41.31 14.98 -10.20
N HIS A 376 41.96 13.82 -10.10
CA HIS A 376 42.56 13.37 -8.84
C HIS A 376 43.62 14.40 -8.41
N THR A 377 43.29 15.32 -7.51
CA THR A 377 44.31 15.87 -6.63
C THR A 377 44.62 14.76 -5.63
N ALA A 378 45.72 14.07 -5.88
CA ALA A 378 46.31 13.14 -4.93
C ALA A 378 46.81 13.93 -3.72
N GLU A 379 45.90 14.41 -2.86
CA GLU A 379 46.27 14.59 -1.47
C GLU A 379 46.39 13.18 -0.88
N GLU A 380 47.56 12.87 -0.32
CA GLU A 380 47.82 11.58 0.31
C GLU A 380 46.69 11.26 1.29
N PRO A 381 46.13 10.03 1.28
CA PRO A 381 45.14 9.65 2.26
C PRO A 381 45.75 9.83 3.65
N ASP A 382 45.15 10.68 4.48
CA ASP A 382 45.47 10.75 5.90
C ASP A 382 45.26 9.35 6.49
N ALA A 383 46.37 8.68 6.78
CA ALA A 383 46.43 7.29 7.22
C ALA A 383 45.73 7.05 8.56
N VAL A 384 45.14 8.08 9.17
CA VAL A 384 44.47 8.00 10.47
C VAL A 384 42.94 7.78 10.36
N SER A 385 42.31 7.90 9.18
CA SER A 385 40.85 7.69 9.04
C SER A 385 40.39 6.77 7.90
N SER A 386 41.30 6.09 7.20
CA SER A 386 40.92 5.28 6.04
C SER A 386 40.22 3.97 6.44
N ALA A 387 38.97 3.83 6.02
CA ALA A 387 38.32 2.52 5.87
C ALA A 387 39.28 1.61 5.08
N SER A 388 39.68 0.49 5.68
CA SER A 388 40.63 -0.46 5.09
C SER A 388 40.24 -0.77 3.65
N GLN A 389 41.10 -0.40 2.70
CA GLN A 389 40.99 -0.92 1.34
C GLN A 389 41.15 -2.44 1.41
N THR A 390 40.05 -3.18 1.27
CA THR A 390 40.15 -4.60 0.96
C THR A 390 40.72 -4.75 -0.44
N GLU A 391 41.97 -5.21 -0.55
CA GLU A 391 42.66 -5.51 -1.81
C GLU A 391 41.94 -6.56 -2.69
N LYS A 392 40.93 -7.25 -2.15
CA LYS A 392 40.05 -8.11 -2.93
C LYS A 392 38.83 -7.31 -3.38
N LYS A 393 38.66 -7.16 -4.70
CA LYS A 393 37.33 -6.94 -5.31
C LYS A 393 36.38 -8.00 -4.75
N VAL A 394 35.56 -7.61 -3.78
CA VAL A 394 34.49 -8.48 -3.28
C VAL A 394 33.41 -8.46 -4.35
N ASN A 395 33.26 -9.56 -5.09
CA ASN A 395 32.06 -9.76 -5.90
C ASN A 395 30.90 -9.95 -4.92
N LEU A 396 29.98 -8.99 -4.87
CA LEU A 396 28.79 -9.05 -4.02
C LEU A 396 27.72 -10.00 -4.59
N GLY A 397 27.91 -10.48 -5.83
CA GLY A 397 26.96 -11.31 -6.57
C GLY A 397 25.66 -10.58 -6.84
N SER A 398 24.69 -11.28 -7.42
CA SER A 398 23.29 -10.86 -7.48
C SER A 398 22.45 -11.85 -6.69
N ASP A 399 21.44 -11.36 -5.96
CA ASP A 399 20.49 -12.25 -5.28
C ASP A 399 19.57 -12.98 -6.28
N LEU A 400 19.61 -12.62 -7.56
CA LEU A 400 18.95 -13.37 -8.64
C LEU A 400 19.73 -14.61 -9.09
N ASP A 401 21.03 -14.68 -8.84
CA ASP A 401 21.89 -15.78 -9.28
C ASP A 401 21.76 -17.04 -8.40
N VAL A 402 21.00 -16.94 -7.31
CA VAL A 402 20.75 -18.05 -6.39
C VAL A 402 19.72 -19.00 -7.00
N LYS A 403 20.17 -20.04 -7.72
CA LYS A 403 19.34 -21.21 -8.04
C LYS A 403 19.10 -22.01 -6.76
N GLU A 404 17.98 -21.76 -6.11
CA GLU A 404 17.53 -22.55 -4.97
C GLU A 404 17.32 -24.01 -5.40
N THR A 405 18.20 -24.88 -4.93
CA THR A 405 18.11 -26.32 -5.15
C THR A 405 17.45 -26.93 -3.92
N TYR A 406 16.30 -27.54 -4.09
CA TYR A 406 15.57 -28.19 -3.01
C TYR A 406 15.76 -29.71 -3.11
N MET A 407 16.22 -30.32 -2.03
CA MET A 407 16.35 -31.78 -1.95
C MET A 407 14.97 -32.43 -1.83
N VAL A 408 14.77 -33.54 -2.54
CA VAL A 408 13.59 -34.40 -2.42
C VAL A 408 14.03 -35.79 -1.96
N GLY A 409 13.35 -36.31 -0.94
CA GLY A 409 13.49 -37.70 -0.49
C GLY A 409 12.63 -38.67 -1.31
N ALA A 410 12.61 -39.94 -0.87
CA ALA A 410 11.69 -40.93 -1.43
C ALA A 410 10.23 -40.48 -1.22
N ASN A 411 9.38 -40.66 -2.24
CA ASN A 411 7.97 -40.24 -2.25
C ASN A 411 7.75 -38.73 -2.05
N GLN A 412 8.76 -37.90 -2.33
CA GLN A 412 8.64 -36.44 -2.29
C GLN A 412 8.77 -35.83 -3.67
N TYR A 413 7.94 -34.83 -3.95
CA TYR A 413 7.88 -34.18 -5.26
C TYR A 413 7.82 -32.66 -5.09
N LEU A 414 8.57 -31.95 -5.94
CA LEU A 414 8.56 -30.49 -5.96
C LEU A 414 7.49 -29.96 -6.90
N GLY A 415 6.79 -28.94 -6.44
CA GLY A 415 5.79 -28.19 -7.19
C GLY A 415 6.14 -26.71 -7.21
N ARG A 416 5.91 -26.05 -8.34
CA ARG A 416 6.18 -24.62 -8.50
C ARG A 416 5.00 -23.92 -9.17
N SER A 417 4.66 -22.72 -8.71
CA SER A 417 3.74 -21.83 -9.42
C SER A 417 4.17 -20.37 -9.27
N ASN A 418 4.00 -19.61 -10.36
CA ASN A 418 4.21 -18.15 -10.39
C ASN A 418 2.87 -17.38 -10.37
N ALA A 419 1.75 -18.05 -10.10
CA ALA A 419 0.44 -17.41 -10.06
C ALA A 419 0.23 -16.53 -8.81
N GLY A 420 1.09 -16.64 -7.79
CA GLY A 420 1.00 -15.90 -6.53
C GLY A 420 1.37 -14.44 -6.67
N VAL A 421 0.88 -13.56 -5.79
CA VAL A 421 1.22 -12.12 -5.84
C VAL A 421 2.69 -11.91 -5.50
N GLY A 422 3.22 -12.73 -4.59
CA GLY A 422 4.59 -12.71 -4.09
C GLY A 422 5.59 -13.50 -4.94
N ASN A 423 5.33 -13.70 -6.23
CA ASN A 423 6.14 -14.49 -7.17
C ASN A 423 5.99 -16.02 -7.01
N GLU A 424 7.10 -16.74 -6.92
CA GLU A 424 7.14 -18.19 -6.98
C GLU A 424 6.75 -18.78 -5.63
N VAL A 425 5.72 -19.61 -5.64
CA VAL A 425 5.41 -20.53 -4.54
C VAL A 425 6.04 -21.87 -4.88
N VAL A 426 6.96 -22.32 -4.04
CA VAL A 426 7.58 -23.65 -4.15
C VAL A 426 7.09 -24.51 -3.02
N VAL A 427 6.56 -25.68 -3.36
CA VAL A 427 6.10 -26.68 -2.40
C VAL A 427 6.85 -27.99 -2.56
N ARG A 428 7.01 -28.72 -1.47
CA ARG A 428 7.39 -30.13 -1.47
C ARG A 428 6.23 -30.92 -0.89
N ILE A 429 5.65 -31.79 -1.70
CA ILE A 429 4.64 -32.74 -1.22
C ILE A 429 5.32 -34.04 -0.80
N THR A 430 4.77 -34.70 0.20
CA THR A 430 5.10 -36.09 0.55
C THR A 430 3.85 -36.94 0.35
N VAL A 431 4.00 -38.10 -0.32
CA VAL A 431 2.90 -39.06 -0.51
C VAL A 431 3.19 -40.39 0.16
N ASP A 432 2.13 -41.13 0.50
CA ASP A 432 2.24 -42.52 0.95
C ASP A 432 2.28 -43.52 -0.21
N ASP A 433 2.38 -44.81 0.13
CA ASP A 433 2.45 -45.90 -0.84
C ASP A 433 1.21 -46.00 -1.74
N ASP A 434 0.06 -45.49 -1.28
CA ASP A 434 -1.19 -45.39 -2.05
C ASP A 434 -1.27 -44.08 -2.86
N LYS A 435 -0.17 -43.33 -2.96
CA LYS A 435 -0.06 -42.02 -3.62
C LYS A 435 -0.97 -40.93 -3.01
N LYS A 436 -1.34 -41.05 -1.73
CA LYS A 436 -2.13 -40.04 -1.02
C LYS A 436 -1.24 -38.99 -0.37
N LEU A 437 -1.69 -37.73 -0.36
CA LEU A 437 -1.00 -36.60 0.26
C LEU A 437 -0.88 -36.82 1.77
N LYS A 438 0.36 -36.93 2.26
CA LYS A 438 0.72 -37.01 3.68
C LYS A 438 1.13 -35.65 4.24
N ASP A 439 1.87 -34.89 3.45
CA ASP A 439 2.43 -33.60 3.87
C ASP A 439 2.63 -32.66 2.69
N ILE A 440 2.59 -31.35 2.97
CA ILE A 440 2.83 -30.27 2.01
C ILE A 440 3.67 -29.22 2.73
N GLU A 441 4.97 -29.20 2.43
CA GLU A 441 5.91 -28.23 2.96
C GLU A 441 6.02 -27.04 2.01
N ILE A 442 5.87 -25.82 2.54
CA ILE A 442 6.07 -24.58 1.77
C ILE A 442 7.54 -24.20 1.87
N LEU A 443 8.27 -24.37 0.76
CA LEU A 443 9.70 -24.13 0.69
C LEU A 443 10.05 -22.68 0.35
N LYS A 444 9.17 -22.01 -0.40
CA LYS A 444 9.34 -20.61 -0.81
C LYS A 444 7.99 -19.96 -1.02
N GLN A 445 7.84 -18.73 -0.54
CA GLN A 445 6.70 -17.86 -0.79
C GLN A 445 7.06 -16.42 -0.39
N SER A 446 6.45 -15.42 -1.04
CA SER A 446 6.57 -14.01 -0.63
C SER A 446 5.19 -13.34 -0.49
N GLU A 447 4.19 -14.14 -0.14
CA GLU A 447 2.81 -13.70 0.03
C GLU A 447 2.66 -12.94 1.36
N THR A 448 1.76 -11.96 1.40
CA THR A 448 1.54 -11.12 2.59
C THR A 448 0.06 -11.01 2.92
N GLY A 449 -0.27 -10.64 4.17
CA GLY A 449 -1.66 -10.50 4.62
C GLY A 449 -2.45 -11.81 4.51
N ILE A 450 -3.61 -11.77 3.85
CA ILE A 450 -4.48 -12.95 3.66
C ILE A 450 -3.80 -13.99 2.75
N GLY A 451 -2.89 -13.57 1.87
CA GLY A 451 -2.07 -14.51 1.11
C GLY A 451 -1.25 -15.42 2.03
N ALA A 452 -0.65 -14.87 3.09
CA ALA A 452 0.06 -15.67 4.08
C ALA A 452 -0.87 -16.62 4.86
N GLN A 453 -2.09 -16.19 5.18
CA GLN A 453 -3.11 -17.06 5.80
C GLN A 453 -3.49 -18.23 4.89
N ALA A 454 -3.66 -17.97 3.59
CA ALA A 454 -3.94 -19.01 2.60
C ALA A 454 -2.80 -20.04 2.51
N ILE A 455 -1.55 -19.59 2.59
CA ILE A 455 -0.37 -20.46 2.65
C ILE A 455 -0.36 -21.34 3.91
N GLU A 456 -0.88 -20.84 5.05
CA GLU A 456 -0.91 -21.59 6.30
C GLU A 456 -2.08 -22.58 6.41
N SER A 457 -3.28 -22.20 5.94
CA SER A 457 -4.51 -22.96 6.19
C SER A 457 -4.81 -24.00 5.10
N MET A 458 -4.60 -23.66 3.83
CA MET A 458 -5.00 -24.50 2.70
C MET A 458 -4.25 -25.85 2.64
N PRO A 459 -2.94 -25.96 2.95
CA PRO A 459 -2.26 -27.25 2.95
C PRO A 459 -2.91 -28.29 3.86
N LYS A 460 -3.40 -27.86 5.03
CA LYS A 460 -4.10 -28.74 5.99
C LYS A 460 -5.39 -29.30 5.39
N GLU A 461 -6.14 -28.46 4.68
CA GLU A 461 -7.37 -28.87 4.02
C GLU A 461 -7.09 -29.81 2.83
N MET A 462 -6.06 -29.51 2.03
CA MET A 462 -5.64 -30.34 0.89
C MET A 462 -5.24 -31.75 1.33
N ILE A 463 -4.48 -31.86 2.42
CA ILE A 463 -4.10 -33.15 3.02
C ILE A 463 -5.35 -33.87 3.53
N SER A 464 -6.22 -33.18 4.29
CA SER A 464 -7.44 -33.78 4.84
C SER A 464 -8.41 -34.30 3.78
N LYS A 465 -8.53 -33.60 2.64
CA LYS A 465 -9.41 -33.99 1.53
C LYS A 465 -8.69 -34.83 0.47
N ASN A 466 -7.38 -35.03 0.61
CA ASN A 466 -6.50 -35.67 -0.37
C ASN A 466 -6.68 -35.13 -1.80
N THR A 467 -6.75 -33.80 -1.94
CA THR A 467 -6.92 -33.11 -3.22
C THR A 467 -6.28 -31.74 -3.18
N TYR A 468 -5.74 -31.27 -4.31
CA TYR A 468 -5.30 -29.88 -4.46
C TYR A 468 -6.47 -28.92 -4.75
N GLU A 469 -7.63 -29.43 -5.16
CA GLU A 469 -8.82 -28.63 -5.43
C GLU A 469 -9.61 -28.38 -4.14
N VAL A 470 -9.16 -27.37 -3.39
CA VAL A 470 -9.87 -26.83 -2.23
C VAL A 470 -10.38 -25.41 -2.50
N ASP A 471 -11.30 -24.96 -1.65
CA ASP A 471 -11.88 -23.63 -1.76
C ASP A 471 -10.80 -22.56 -1.59
N SER A 472 -10.92 -21.49 -2.38
CA SER A 472 -9.96 -20.37 -2.29
C SER A 472 -10.31 -19.50 -1.09
N ILE A 473 -9.30 -19.02 -0.38
CA ILE A 473 -9.51 -18.09 0.73
C ILE A 473 -9.96 -16.74 0.15
N SER A 474 -11.12 -16.25 0.60
CA SER A 474 -11.67 -14.96 0.18
C SER A 474 -10.68 -13.83 0.48
N GLY A 475 -10.37 -13.01 -0.53
CA GLY A 475 -9.35 -11.95 -0.45
C GLY A 475 -7.91 -12.43 -0.69
N ALA A 476 -7.68 -13.72 -0.97
CA ALA A 476 -6.37 -14.27 -1.35
C ALA A 476 -6.47 -15.18 -2.58
N SER A 477 -7.29 -14.82 -3.56
CA SER A 477 -7.57 -15.65 -4.74
C SER A 477 -6.32 -15.98 -5.58
N ALA A 478 -5.42 -15.01 -5.75
CA ALA A 478 -4.17 -15.23 -6.50
C ALA A 478 -3.22 -16.18 -5.76
N THR A 479 -3.03 -15.97 -4.46
CA THR A 479 -2.22 -16.85 -3.58
C THR A 479 -2.81 -18.26 -3.51
N SER A 480 -4.13 -18.36 -3.34
CA SER A 480 -4.85 -19.64 -3.31
C SER A 480 -4.64 -20.41 -4.61
N ARG A 481 -4.75 -19.72 -5.76
CA ARG A 481 -4.47 -20.31 -7.08
C ARG A 481 -3.02 -20.78 -7.20
N ALA A 482 -2.07 -19.97 -6.74
CA ALA A 482 -0.64 -20.31 -6.77
C ALA A 482 -0.33 -21.59 -6.01
N LEU A 483 -0.85 -21.70 -4.79
CA LEU A 483 -0.65 -22.88 -3.97
C LEU A 483 -1.29 -24.12 -4.62
N LYS A 484 -2.51 -23.99 -5.13
CA LYS A 484 -3.19 -25.08 -5.86
C LYS A 484 -2.41 -25.54 -7.08
N GLU A 485 -1.93 -24.61 -7.89
CA GLU A 485 -1.12 -24.91 -9.06
C GLU A 485 0.23 -25.53 -8.70
N ALA A 486 0.89 -25.07 -7.64
CA ALA A 486 2.15 -25.64 -7.19
C ALA A 486 1.95 -27.08 -6.71
N VAL A 487 0.94 -27.34 -5.88
CA VAL A 487 0.62 -28.71 -5.43
C VAL A 487 0.21 -29.60 -6.60
N LYS A 488 -0.59 -29.09 -7.55
CA LYS A 488 -0.94 -29.79 -8.79
C LYS A 488 0.29 -30.15 -9.62
N ASP A 489 1.22 -29.21 -9.80
CA ASP A 489 2.49 -29.44 -10.49
C ASP A 489 3.31 -30.55 -9.82
N ALA A 490 3.37 -30.56 -8.48
CA ALA A 490 4.00 -31.65 -7.74
C ALA A 490 3.28 -33.00 -7.94
N MET A 491 1.94 -33.00 -7.85
CA MET A 491 1.12 -34.21 -7.99
C MET A 491 1.20 -34.84 -9.39
N ASN A 492 1.36 -34.03 -10.43
CA ASN A 492 1.54 -34.52 -11.80
C ASN A 492 2.86 -35.29 -12.00
N LYS A 493 3.76 -35.29 -11.01
CA LYS A 493 5.07 -35.96 -11.04
C LYS A 493 5.07 -37.30 -10.28
N ILE A 494 3.95 -37.67 -9.64
CA ILE A 494 3.76 -38.90 -8.84
C ILE A 494 3.62 -40.15 -9.71
#